data_AF-A0A2A5T6P4-F1
#
_entry.id   AF-A0A2A5T6P4-F1
#
_cell.length_a   1.000
_cell.length_b   1.000
_cell.length_c   1.000
_cell.angle_alpha   90.00
_cell.angle_beta   90.00
_cell.angle_gamma   90.00
#
_symmetry.space_group_name_H-M   'P 1'
#
loop_
_entity.id
_entity.type
_entity.pdbx_description
1 polymer ?
#
loop_
_entity_poly.entity_id
_entity_poly.type
_entity_poly.pdbx_seq_one_letter_code
_entity_poly.pdbx_strand_id
1 'polypeptide(L)' 'MRQYVKKGTDLKRIKNEDITFAQARINHWFKKYLGVKHPAVIFKEMALAA' A
#
# COMPACT_ATOMS: atom_id res chain seq x y z
N MET A 1 2.29 11.60 17.35
CA MET A 1 3.65 11.26 16.87
C MET A 1 3.91 12.06 15.61
N ARG A 2 4.86 13.01 15.63
CA ARG A 2 5.25 13.75 14.41
C ARG A 2 6.38 13.00 13.74
N GLN A 3 6.24 12.64 12.46
CA GLN A 3 7.38 12.14 11.68
C GLN A 3 8.37 13.28 11.50
N TYR A 4 9.62 13.05 11.90
CA TYR A 4 10.70 13.99 11.64
C TYR A 4 11.08 13.90 10.16
N VAL A 5 10.86 14.98 9.42
CA VAL A 5 11.31 15.10 8.04
C VAL A 5 12.41 16.16 8.00
N LYS A 6 13.56 15.79 7.44
CA LYS A 6 14.74 16.68 7.38
C LYS A 6 14.41 17.93 6.57
N LYS A 7 14.77 19.11 7.08
CA LYS A 7 14.55 20.39 6.39
C LYS A 7 15.31 20.39 5.05
N GLY A 8 14.62 20.75 3.96
CA GLY A 8 15.16 20.69 2.60
C GLY A 8 14.90 19.38 1.85
N THR A 9 14.16 18.44 2.44
CA THR A 9 13.66 17.26 1.71
C THR A 9 12.55 17.71 0.77
N ASP A 10 12.69 17.42 -0.53
CA ASP A 10 11.68 17.75 -1.52
C ASP A 10 10.44 16.85 -1.35
N LEU A 11 9.45 17.38 -0.62
CA LEU A 11 8.18 16.70 -0.34
C LEU A 11 7.32 16.46 -1.58
N LYS A 12 7.64 17.10 -2.72
CA LYS A 12 6.90 16.92 -3.98
C LYS A 12 7.44 15.77 -4.82
N ARG A 13 8.69 15.35 -4.58
CA ARG A 13 9.35 14.31 -5.39
C ARG A 13 9.06 12.94 -4.83
N ILE A 14 7.88 12.42 -5.19
CA ILE A 14 7.53 11.03 -4.95
C ILE A 14 8.33 10.18 -5.94
N LYS A 15 9.15 9.24 -5.43
CA LYS A 15 9.84 8.28 -6.31
C LYS A 15 8.88 7.16 -6.68
N ASN A 16 9.11 6.53 -7.83
CA ASN A 16 8.36 5.33 -8.23
C ASN A 16 8.49 4.20 -7.19
N GLU A 17 9.60 4.15 -6.47
CA GLU A 17 9.85 3.25 -5.33
C GLU A 17 8.86 3.51 -4.18
N ASP A 18 8.56 4.78 -3.87
CA ASP A 18 7.60 5.14 -2.83
C ASP A 18 6.17 4.77 -3.24
N ILE A 19 5.85 4.91 -4.53
CA ILE A 19 4.54 4.53 -5.10
C ILE A 19 4.34 3.01 -5.00
N THR A 20 5.33 2.24 -5.46
CA THR A 20 5.27 0.77 -5.43
C THR A 20 5.22 0.24 -4.00
N PHE A 21 5.98 0.84 -3.08
CA PHE A 21 5.91 0.53 -1.65
C PHE A 21 4.52 0.84 -1.05
N ALA A 22 3.95 2.01 -1.36
CA ALA A 22 2.62 2.40 -0.88
C ALA A 22 1.52 1.47 -1.45
N GLN A 23 1.58 1.15 -2.74
CA GLN A 23 0.66 0.21 -3.39
C GLN A 23 0.75 -1.18 -2.77
N ALA A 24 1.95 -1.70 -2.54
CA ALA A 24 2.14 -2.97 -1.86
C ALA A 24 1.52 -2.94 -0.46
N ARG A 25 1.74 -1.88 0.32
CA ARG A 25 1.15 -1.73 1.65
C ARG A 25 -0.38 -1.64 1.65
N ILE A 26 -0.96 -0.87 0.74
CA ILE A 26 -2.41 -0.72 0.58
C ILE A 26 -3.02 -2.06 0.18
N ASN A 27 -2.40 -2.72 -0.81
CA ASN A 27 -2.82 -4.04 -1.26
C ASN A 27 -2.68 -5.07 -0.16
N HIS A 28 -1.64 -4.97 0.70
CA HIS A 28 -1.32 -5.88 1.80
C HIS A 28 -2.02 -5.57 3.14
N TRP A 29 -2.88 -4.54 3.19
CA TRP A 29 -3.37 -4.01 4.47
C TRP A 29 -4.42 -4.93 5.11
N PHE A 30 -4.11 -5.42 6.31
CA PHE A 30 -4.95 -6.39 7.01
C PHE A 30 -6.23 -5.76 7.61
N LYS A 31 -7.35 -6.03 6.94
CA LYS A 31 -8.72 -6.42 7.36
C LYS A 31 -9.24 -6.23 8.80
N LYS A 32 -8.69 -5.39 9.69
CA LYS A 32 -9.33 -5.20 11.01
C LYS A 32 -10.61 -4.35 10.94
N TYR A 33 -10.81 -3.57 9.87
CA TYR A 33 -11.83 -2.52 9.85
C TYR A 33 -12.81 -2.48 8.67
N LEU A 34 -12.78 -3.42 7.72
CA LEU A 34 -13.67 -3.33 6.53
C LEU A 34 -14.58 -4.52 6.25
N GLY A 35 -14.46 -5.68 6.92
CA GLY A 35 -15.27 -6.87 6.58
C GLY A 35 -14.98 -7.51 5.21
N VAL A 36 -14.41 -6.76 4.25
CA VAL A 36 -14.07 -7.20 2.89
C VAL A 36 -12.74 -7.95 2.84
N LYS A 37 -12.67 -9.06 2.08
CA LYS A 37 -11.41 -9.78 1.83
C LYS A 37 -10.38 -8.86 1.18
N HIS A 38 -9.12 -9.14 1.48
CA HIS A 38 -7.98 -8.36 1.01
C HIS A 38 -7.87 -8.39 -0.52
N PRO A 39 -7.62 -7.26 -1.21
CA PRO A 39 -7.59 -7.21 -2.68
C PRO A 39 -6.63 -8.24 -3.28
N ALA A 40 -5.41 -8.35 -2.75
CA ALA A 40 -4.45 -9.34 -3.25
C ALA A 40 -4.91 -10.80 -3.05
N VAL A 41 -5.74 -11.08 -2.04
CA VAL A 41 -6.31 -12.42 -1.82
C VAL A 41 -7.43 -12.67 -2.81
N ILE A 42 -8.30 -11.67 -3.07
CA ILE A 42 -9.35 -11.76 -4.09
C ILE A 42 -8.73 -11.97 -5.48
N PHE A 43 -7.69 -11.20 -5.83
CA PHE A 43 -7.01 -11.37 -7.12
C PHE A 43 -6.34 -12.73 -7.25
N LYS A 44 -5.73 -13.25 -6.17
CA LYS A 44 -5.17 -14.60 -6.15
C LYS A 44 -6.25 -15.68 -6.29
N GLU A 45 -7.37 -15.54 -5.59
CA GLU A 45 -8.53 -16.43 -5.69
C GLU A 45 -9.11 -16.41 -7.12
N MET A 46 -9.26 -15.23 -7.74
CA MET A 46 -9.72 -15.09 -9.13
C MET A 46 -8.73 -15.69 -10.13
N ALA A 47 -7.42 -15.47 -9.95
CA ALA A 47 -6.39 -16.01 -10.84
C ALA A 47 -6.25 -17.54 -10.75
N LEU A 48 -6.58 -18.14 -9.60
CA LEU A 48 -6.58 -19.60 -9.40
C LEU A 48 -7.88 -20.27 -9.86
N ALA A 49 -8.96 -19.49 -10.03
CA ALA A 49 -10.26 -19.97 -10.49
C ALA A 49 -10.45 -19.89 -12.02
N ALA A 50 -9.51 -19.26 -12.72
CA ALA A 50 -9.43 -19.21 -14.19
C ALA A 50 -8.62 -20.40 -14.72
#